data_AF-A0A7X3RI91-F1
#
_entry.id   AF-A0A7X3RI91-F1
#
_cell.length_a   1.000
_cell.length_b   1.000
_cell.length_c   1.000
_cell.angle_alpha   90.00
_cell.angle_beta   90.00
_cell.angle_gamma   90.00
#
_symmetry.space_group_name_H-M   'P 1'
#
loop_
_entity.id
_entity.type
_entity.pdbx_description
1 polymer ?
#
loop_
_entity_poly.entity_id
_entity_poly.type
_entity_poly.pdbx_seq_one_letter_code
_entity_poly.pdbx_strand_id
1 'polypeptide(L)'
;MPNQSVQSFAEINPLVGLPPKTLRLYNALEIFKKKYCSSDNPDWFRMPHRDPLLQKIGFSERDIENGIQELVQADLLEIQEGQDARWYCLK
;
A
#
# COMPACT_ATOMS: atom_id res chain seq x y z
N MET A 1 -1.04 19.54 -21.70
CA MET A 1 0.25 18.85 -21.89
C MET A 1 0.65 18.27 -20.55
N PRO A 2 0.86 16.95 -20.42
CA PRO A 2 1.35 16.40 -19.16
C PRO A 2 2.82 16.78 -19.00
N ASN A 3 3.17 17.34 -17.83
CA ASN A 3 4.52 17.78 -17.50
C ASN A 3 5.49 16.58 -17.49
N GLN A 4 6.36 16.49 -18.49
CA GLN A 4 7.45 15.50 -18.57
C GLN A 4 8.33 15.48 -17.31
N SER A 5 8.43 16.59 -16.59
CA SER A 5 9.20 16.69 -15.36
C SER A 5 8.67 15.80 -14.22
N VAL A 6 7.35 15.60 -14.11
CA VAL A 6 6.77 14.78 -13.02
C VAL A 6 7.05 13.30 -13.24
N GLN A 7 7.06 12.85 -14.49
CA GLN A 7 7.34 11.46 -14.84
C GLN A 7 8.78 11.05 -14.49
N SER A 8 9.77 11.92 -14.75
CA SER A 8 11.17 11.65 -14.37
C SER A 8 11.42 11.61 -12.86
N PHE A 9 10.59 12.27 -12.03
CA PHE A 9 10.73 12.15 -10.57
C PHE A 9 10.06 10.89 -10.02
N ALA A 10 8.98 10.42 -10.63
CA ALA A 10 8.36 9.15 -10.27
C ALA A 10 9.30 7.95 -10.53
N GLU A 11 10.17 8.04 -11.54
CA GLU A 11 11.22 7.04 -11.80
C GLU A 11 12.31 6.98 -10.71
N ILE A 12 12.54 8.09 -9.99
CA ILE A 12 13.55 8.18 -8.92
C ILE A 12 12.94 7.90 -7.53
N ASN A 13 11.70 8.34 -7.34
CA ASN A 13 10.93 8.07 -6.14
C ASN A 13 9.49 7.72 -6.54
N PRO A 14 9.10 6.42 -6.53
CA PRO A 14 7.77 5.97 -6.93
C PRO A 14 6.64 6.53 -6.03
N LEU A 15 6.97 7.13 -4.89
CA LEU A 15 6.01 7.85 -4.05
C LEU A 15 5.66 9.25 -4.60
N VAL A 16 6.48 9.80 -5.51
CA VAL A 16 6.25 11.12 -6.12
C VAL A 16 5.14 11.03 -7.16
N GLY A 17 4.05 11.75 -6.91
CA GLY A 17 2.88 11.78 -7.79
C GLY A 17 1.69 10.96 -7.28
N LEU A 18 1.87 10.18 -6.21
CA LEU A 18 0.76 9.49 -5.56
C LEU A 18 -0.15 10.44 -4.79
N PRO A 19 -1.46 10.15 -4.73
CA PRO A 19 -2.39 10.90 -3.90
C PRO A 19 -1.96 10.91 -2.42
N PRO A 20 -2.15 12.03 -1.70
CA PRO A 20 -1.81 12.12 -0.28
C PRO A 20 -2.46 11.04 0.59
N LYS A 21 -3.66 10.58 0.22
CA LYS A 21 -4.33 9.45 0.88
C LYS A 21 -3.54 8.15 0.72
N THR A 22 -3.04 7.87 -0.48
CA THR A 22 -2.29 6.66 -0.79
C THR A 22 -0.93 6.65 -0.10
N LEU A 23 -0.28 7.80 0.00
CA LEU A 23 0.93 7.96 0.83
C LEU A 23 0.66 7.70 2.32
N ARG A 24 -0.50 8.15 2.84
CA ARG A 24 -0.90 7.83 4.22
C ARG A 24 -1.19 6.34 4.40
N LEU A 25 -1.81 5.71 3.41
CA LEU A 25 -2.05 4.26 3.43
C LEU A 25 -0.73 3.49 3.42
N TYR A 26 0.23 3.89 2.56
CA TYR A 26 1.56 3.30 2.51
C TYR A 26 2.26 3.34 3.89
N ASN A 27 2.27 4.50 4.54
CA ASN A 27 2.81 4.63 5.89
C ASN A 27 2.07 3.74 6.91
N ALA A 28 0.74 3.59 6.80
CA ALA A 28 -0.01 2.68 7.65
C ALA A 28 0.36 1.21 7.39
N LEU A 29 0.57 0.83 6.13
CA LEU A 29 1.01 -0.51 5.73
C LEU A 29 2.39 -0.85 6.30
N GLU A 30 3.32 0.10 6.41
CA GLU A 30 4.61 -0.14 7.07
C GLU A 30 4.46 -0.52 8.56
N ILE A 31 3.49 0.08 9.25
CA ILE A 31 3.17 -0.29 10.63
C ILE A 31 2.55 -1.69 10.68
N PHE A 32 1.67 -2.02 9.74
CA PHE A 32 1.08 -3.35 9.64
C PHE A 32 2.13 -4.42 9.31
N LYS A 33 3.11 -4.14 8.44
CA LYS A 33 4.24 -5.03 8.14
C LYS A 33 4.97 -5.43 9.41
N LYS A 34 5.26 -4.48 10.30
CA LYS A 34 5.95 -4.77 11.58
C LYS A 34 5.12 -5.61 12.55
N LYS A 35 3.79 -5.52 12.49
CA LYS A 35 2.88 -6.14 13.45
C LYS A 35 2.32 -7.51 13.00
N TYR A 36 2.17 -7.68 11.69
CA TYR A 36 1.48 -8.82 11.08
C TYR A 36 2.33 -9.50 9.98
N CYS A 37 3.66 -9.42 10.10
CA CYS A 37 4.57 -10.13 9.20
C CYS A 37 4.37 -11.65 9.28
N SER A 38 4.65 -12.32 8.17
CA SER A 38 4.73 -13.77 8.13
C SER A 38 5.95 -14.24 8.91
N SER A 39 5.80 -15.32 9.65
CA SER A 39 6.92 -15.97 10.34
C SER A 39 7.88 -16.63 9.36
N ASP A 40 7.37 -17.11 8.21
CA ASP A 40 8.17 -17.80 7.20
C ASP A 40 8.85 -16.84 6.22
N ASN A 41 8.25 -15.66 5.98
CA ASN A 41 8.81 -14.65 5.10
C ASN A 41 8.51 -13.23 5.63
N PRO A 42 9.47 -12.57 6.30
CA PRO A 42 9.24 -11.31 7.00
C PRO A 42 8.88 -10.13 6.08
N ASP A 43 9.08 -10.27 4.77
CA ASP A 43 8.69 -9.26 3.79
C ASP A 43 7.19 -9.24 3.50
N TRP A 44 6.53 -10.38 3.70
CA TRP A 44 5.10 -10.52 3.51
C TRP A 44 4.36 -10.31 4.83
N PHE A 45 3.24 -9.61 4.77
CA PHE A 45 2.39 -9.37 5.92
C PHE A 45 0.91 -9.45 5.55
N ARG A 46 0.06 -9.61 6.56
CA ARG A 46 -1.39 -9.55 6.39
C ARG A 46 -1.92 -8.22 6.86
N MET A 47 -2.82 -7.64 6.08
CA MET A 47 -3.60 -6.49 6.52
C MET A 47 -5.06 -6.91 6.64
N PRO A 48 -5.73 -6.64 7.78
CA PRO A 48 -7.17 -6.73 7.83
C PRO A 48 -7.75 -5.59 6.98
N HIS A 49 -8.45 -5.91 5.88
CA HIS A 49 -9.16 -4.91 5.06
C HIS A 49 -10.12 -4.03 5.88
N ARG A 50 -10.56 -4.54 7.03
CA ARG A 50 -11.46 -3.88 7.99
C ARG A 50 -10.77 -3.54 9.31
N ASP A 51 -9.46 -3.30 9.30
CA ASP A 51 -8.76 -2.96 10.54
C ASP A 51 -9.36 -1.67 11.14
N PRO A 52 -9.83 -1.70 12.40
CA PRO A 52 -10.40 -0.52 13.05
C PRO A 52 -9.44 0.67 13.11
N LEU A 53 -8.12 0.44 13.03
CA LEU A 53 -7.11 1.50 12.99
C LEU A 53 -7.18 2.30 11.69
N LEU A 54 -7.43 1.65 10.55
CA LEU A 54 -7.60 2.34 9.27
C LEU A 54 -8.87 3.20 9.25
N GLN A 55 -9.96 2.68 9.84
CA GLN A 55 -11.19 3.46 10.00
C GLN A 55 -11.01 4.64 10.94
N LYS A 56 -10.26 4.48 12.04
CA LYS A 56 -9.97 5.56 13.02
C LYS A 56 -9.17 6.70 12.41
N ILE A 57 -8.30 6.43 11.44
CA ILE A 57 -7.53 7.47 10.74
C ILE A 57 -8.25 7.99 9.48
N GLY A 58 -9.51 7.57 9.27
CA GLY A 58 -10.42 8.14 8.27
C GLY A 58 -10.41 7.46 6.91
N PHE A 59 -9.91 6.22 6.79
CA PHE A 59 -10.06 5.45 5.56
C PHE A 59 -11.40 4.69 5.53
N SER A 60 -12.15 4.87 4.45
CA SER A 60 -13.24 3.96 4.10
C SER A 60 -12.70 2.70 3.40
N GLU A 61 -13.51 1.64 3.32
CA GLU A 61 -13.15 0.41 2.58
C GLU A 61 -12.78 0.73 1.12
N ARG A 62 -13.53 1.64 0.46
CA ARG A 62 -13.22 2.10 -0.90
C ARG A 62 -11.91 2.88 -0.98
N ASP A 63 -11.59 3.71 0.02
CA ASP A 63 -10.31 4.43 0.04
C ASP A 63 -9.13 3.46 0.17
N ILE A 64 -9.30 2.39 0.93
CA ILE A 64 -8.29 1.34 1.11
C ILE A 64 -8.11 0.60 -0.21
N GLU A 65 -9.19 0.14 -0.84
CA GLU A 65 -9.13 -0.58 -2.12
C GLU A 65 -8.47 0.27 -3.22
N ASN A 66 -8.88 1.54 -3.35
CA ASN A 66 -8.28 2.46 -4.31
C ASN A 66 -6.79 2.69 -4.01
N GLY A 67 -6.44 2.94 -2.75
CA GLY A 67 -5.04 3.15 -2.38
C GLY A 67 -4.18 1.90 -2.61
N ILE A 68 -4.70 0.70 -2.35
CA ILE A 68 -4.02 -0.56 -2.66
C ILE A 68 -3.79 -0.68 -4.18
N GLN A 69 -4.81 -0.41 -5.00
CA GLN A 69 -4.66 -0.45 -6.45
C GLN A 69 -3.61 0.54 -6.96
N GLU A 70 -3.61 1.77 -6.44
CA GLU A 70 -2.63 2.79 -6.79
C GLU A 70 -1.21 2.38 -6.39
N LEU A 71 -1.03 1.75 -5.23
CA LEU A 71 0.28 1.23 -4.80
C LEU A 71 0.77 0.07 -5.67
N VAL A 72 -0.13 -0.82 -6.11
CA VAL A 72 0.21 -1.89 -7.06
C VAL A 72 0.61 -1.30 -8.41
N GLN A 73 -0.14 -0.31 -8.90
CA GLN A 73 0.17 0.36 -10.17
C GLN A 73 1.50 1.13 -10.13
N ALA A 74 1.87 1.67 -8.97
CA ALA A 74 3.15 2.34 -8.74
C ALA A 74 4.31 1.37 -8.47
N ASP A 75 4.09 0.05 -8.57
CA ASP A 75 5.06 -1.00 -8.23
C ASP A 75 5.64 -0.89 -6.81
N LEU A 76 4.83 -0.40 -5.87
CA LEU A 76 5.19 -0.24 -4.46
C LEU A 76 4.61 -1.34 -3.55
N LEU A 77 3.61 -2.06 -4.06
CA LEU A 77 2.91 -3.08 -3.33
C LEU A 77 2.69 -4.30 -4.23
N GLU A 78 3.09 -5.46 -3.74
CA GLU A 78 2.77 -6.74 -4.34
C GLU A 78 1.72 -7.46 -3.49
N ILE A 79 0.76 -8.10 -4.16
CA ILE A 79 -0.33 -8.83 -3.50
C ILE A 79 -0.29 -10.27 -3.97
N GLN A 80 -0.27 -11.20 -3.02
CA GLN A 80 -0.40 -12.62 -3.28
C GLN A 80 -1.72 -13.12 -2.66
N GLU A 81 -2.64 -13.58 -3.51
CA GLU A 81 -3.86 -14.25 -3.05
C GLU A 81 -3.56 -15.71 -2.72
N GLY A 82 -3.66 -16.07 -1.45
CA GLY A 82 -3.66 -17.46 -0.98
C GLY A 82 -5.08 -17.99 -0.78
N GLN A 83 -5.20 -19.29 -0.48
CA GLN A 83 -6.49 -19.98 -0.35
C GLN A 83 -7.44 -19.35 0.69
N ASP A 84 -6.91 -18.73 1.75
CA ASP A 84 -7.72 -18.13 2.84
C ASP A 84 -7.30 -16.70 3.22
N ALA A 85 -6.29 -16.14 2.57
CA ALA A 85 -5.76 -14.84 2.94
C ALA A 85 -5.05 -14.14 1.78
N ARG A 86 -5.21 -12.80 1.75
CA ARG A 86 -4.38 -11.91 0.94
C ARG A 86 -3.13 -11.53 1.72
N TRP A 87 -1.98 -11.76 1.09
CA TRP A 87 -0.68 -11.33 1.57
C TRP A 87 -0.22 -10.10 0.81
N TYR A 88 0.46 -9.22 1.51
CA TYR A 88 0.96 -7.95 0.99
C TYR A 88 2.47 -7.90 1.19
N CYS A 89 3.19 -7.36 0.21
CA CYS A 89 4.61 -7.09 0.30
C CYS A 89 4.88 -5.66 -0.18
N LEU A 90 5.43 -4.82 0.69
CA LEU A 90 5.89 -3.48 0.31
C LEU A 90 7.29 -3.61 -0.29
N LYS A 91 7.51 -2.95 -1.43
CA LYS A 91 8.80 -2.94 -2.15
C LYS A 91 9.69 -1.78 -1.72
#